data_AF-F8NGG0-F1
#
_entry.id   AF-F8NGG0-F1
#
_cell.length_a   1.000
_cell.length_b   1.000
_cell.length_c   1.000
_cell.angle_alpha   90.00
_cell.angle_beta   90.00
_cell.angle_gamma   90.00
#
_symmetry.space_group_name_H-M   'P 1'
#
loop_
_entity.id
_entity.type
_entity.pdbx_description
1 polymer ?
#
loop_
_entity_poly.entity_id
_entity_poly.type
_entity_poly.pdbx_seq_one_letter_code
_entity_poly.pdbx_strand_id
1 'polypeptide(L)'
;MEPSEPLKPSTTSKKCRIAEMIQYTCELEETDGGMRPHCYPLLRIFRMCPDRPACEITKFTNINTNTGEVEIPGETSELLPKAKPWRDVYRYQDPLDKST
;
A
#
# COMPACT_ATOMS: atom_id res chain seq x y z
N MET A 1 12.23 2.24 -54.08
CA MET A 1 11.30 1.52 -53.18
C MET A 1 12.17 0.99 -52.04
N GLU A 2 12.34 1.79 -51.00
CA GLU A 2 13.04 1.36 -49.80
C GLU A 2 12.14 0.42 -48.98
N PRO A 3 12.66 -0.69 -48.44
CA PRO A 3 11.87 -1.55 -47.55
C PRO A 3 11.61 -0.81 -46.24
N SER A 4 10.34 -0.59 -45.91
CA SER A 4 9.92 -0.09 -44.61
C SER A 4 10.32 -1.09 -43.52
N GLU A 5 11.18 -0.67 -42.58
CA GLU A 5 11.52 -1.46 -41.40
C GLU A 5 10.25 -1.90 -40.63
N PRO A 6 10.18 -3.15 -40.16
CA PRO A 6 9.08 -3.61 -39.34
C PRO A 6 9.06 -2.85 -38.00
N LEU A 7 7.92 -2.23 -37.68
CA LEU A 7 7.64 -1.64 -36.36
C LEU A 7 7.84 -2.70 -35.26
N LYS A 8 8.95 -2.62 -34.53
CA LYS A 8 9.15 -3.40 -33.30
C LYS A 8 8.03 -3.03 -32.32
N PRO A 9 7.28 -4.01 -31.78
CA PRO A 9 6.35 -3.72 -30.70
C PRO A 9 7.16 -3.16 -29.53
N SER A 10 6.98 -1.87 -29.23
CA SER A 10 7.57 -1.28 -28.03
C SER A 10 6.94 -1.97 -26.83
N THR A 11 7.69 -2.89 -26.21
CA THR A 11 7.36 -3.42 -24.89
C THR A 11 7.60 -2.30 -23.90
N THR A 12 6.70 -1.32 -23.88
CA THR A 12 6.58 -0.39 -22.77
C THR A 12 6.15 -1.24 -21.58
N SER A 13 7.12 -1.77 -20.82
CA SER A 13 6.83 -2.35 -19.53
C SER A 13 6.20 -1.23 -18.72
N LYS A 14 4.88 -1.31 -18.57
CA LYS A 14 4.12 -0.27 -17.89
C LYS A 14 4.68 -0.22 -16.46
N LYS A 15 5.36 0.88 -16.12
CA LYS A 15 6.05 1.02 -14.83
C LYS A 15 5.01 1.03 -13.71
N CYS A 16 5.35 0.46 -12.55
CA CYS A 16 4.55 0.66 -11.36
C CYS A 16 4.56 2.14 -10.97
N ARG A 17 3.45 2.65 -10.45
CA ARG A 17 3.34 3.99 -9.89
C ARG A 17 3.04 3.94 -8.39
N ILE A 18 3.47 4.97 -7.68
CA ILE A 18 3.11 5.19 -6.28
C ILE A 18 1.93 6.15 -6.23
N ALA A 19 1.00 5.91 -5.31
CA ALA A 19 -0.04 6.87 -4.96
C ALA A 19 -0.20 6.98 -3.45
N GLU A 20 -0.72 8.11 -3.03
CA GLU A 20 -0.95 8.43 -1.63
C GLU A 20 -2.45 8.67 -1.40
N MET A 21 -2.92 8.25 -0.24
CA MET A 21 -4.27 8.48 0.25
C MET A 21 -4.18 8.87 1.72
N ILE A 22 -4.78 10.00 2.08
CA ILE A 22 -4.92 10.41 3.47
C ILE A 22 -6.24 9.85 4.00
N GLN A 23 -6.18 9.19 5.14
CA GLN A 23 -7.34 8.80 5.92
C GLN A 23 -7.32 9.53 7.27
N TYR A 24 -8.43 9.49 8.00
CA TYR A 24 -8.51 10.08 9.32
C TYR A 24 -9.02 9.04 10.31
N THR A 25 -8.39 8.98 11.47
CA THR A 25 -8.95 8.32 12.65
C THR A 25 -9.41 9.40 13.61
N CYS A 26 -10.61 9.27 14.17
CA CYS A 26 -11.20 10.28 15.02
C CYS A 26 -11.54 9.71 16.39
N GLU A 27 -11.23 10.45 17.44
CA GLU A 27 -11.56 10.15 18.83
C GLU A 27 -12.46 11.26 19.38
N LEU A 28 -13.36 10.93 20.31
CA LEU A 28 -14.20 11.94 20.95
C LEU A 28 -13.47 12.47 22.19
N GLU A 29 -13.20 13.78 22.21
CA GLU A 29 -12.60 14.48 23.35
C GLU A 29 -13.66 15.34 24.04
N GLU A 30 -13.68 15.29 25.38
CA GLU A 30 -14.49 16.20 26.18
C GLU A 30 -13.77 17.55 26.27
N THR A 31 -14.47 18.60 25.84
CA THR A 31 -14.00 19.99 25.91
C THR A 31 -14.98 20.80 26.75
N ASP A 32 -14.60 22.00 27.18
CA ASP A 32 -15.47 22.90 27.98
C ASP A 32 -16.85 23.17 27.35
N GLY A 33 -17.01 22.89 26.04
CA GLY A 33 -18.27 23.01 25.29
C GLY A 33 -18.93 21.69 24.87
N GLY A 34 -18.55 20.56 25.48
CA GLY A 34 -19.09 19.22 25.20
C GLY A 34 -18.14 18.29 24.42
N MET A 35 -18.65 17.12 24.00
CA MET A 35 -17.88 16.15 23.22
C MET A 35 -17.64 16.63 21.79
N ARG A 36 -16.38 16.65 21.36
CA ARG A 36 -15.97 17.04 20.01
C ARG A 36 -15.06 15.96 19.40
N PRO A 37 -15.21 15.66 18.10
CA PRO A 37 -14.31 14.74 17.42
C PRO A 37 -12.95 15.41 17.17
N HIS A 38 -11.90 14.78 17.66
CA HIS A 38 -10.51 15.09 17.33
C HIS A 38 -10.01 14.07 16.31
N CYS A 39 -9.59 14.52 15.13
CA CYS A 39 -9.19 13.62 14.03
C CYS A 39 -7.70 13.73 13.71
N TYR A 40 -7.03 12.60 13.62
CA TYR A 40 -5.62 12.48 13.27
C TYR A 40 -5.47 11.93 11.85
N PRO A 41 -4.65 12.58 10.98
CA PRO A 41 -4.41 12.09 9.63
C PRO A 41 -3.53 10.84 9.63
N LEU A 42 -3.90 9.87 8.80
CA LEU A 42 -3.20 8.62 8.55
C LEU A 42 -2.81 8.58 7.06
N LEU A 43 -1.52 8.78 6.78
CA LEU A 43 -1.00 8.67 5.41
C LEU A 43 -0.93 7.19 5.00
N ARG A 44 -1.55 6.83 3.87
CA ARG A 44 -1.49 5.50 3.27
C ARG A 44 -0.85 5.57 1.89
N ILE A 45 0.17 4.75 1.66
CA ILE A 45 0.95 4.74 0.43
C ILE A 45 0.68 3.43 -0.31
N PHE A 46 0.42 3.50 -1.61
CA PHE A 46 0.06 2.37 -2.45
C PHE A 46 1.02 2.21 -3.63
N ARG A 47 1.44 0.98 -3.90
CA ARG A 47 2.13 0.61 -5.14
C ARG A 47 1.12 0.01 -6.11
N MET A 48 0.90 0.69 -7.23
CA MET A 48 0.04 0.25 -8.32
C MET A 48 0.89 -0.24 -9.48
N CYS A 49 0.87 -1.54 -9.74
CA CYS A 49 1.49 -2.13 -10.91
C CYS A 49 0.40 -2.60 -11.88
N PRO A 50 0.62 -2.50 -13.21
CA PRO A 50 -0.28 -3.07 -14.20
C PRO A 50 -0.50 -4.56 -13.96
N ASP A 51 -1.72 -5.03 -14.22
CA ASP A 51 -2.10 -6.45 -14.12
C ASP A 51 -1.90 -7.07 -12.73
N ARG A 52 -1.72 -6.24 -11.71
CA ARG A 52 -1.62 -6.62 -10.30
C ARG A 52 -2.57 -5.77 -9.46
N PRO A 53 -3.11 -6.31 -8.36
CA PRO A 53 -3.85 -5.50 -7.40
C PRO A 53 -2.95 -4.40 -6.81
N ALA A 54 -3.55 -3.27 -6.45
CA ALA A 54 -2.87 -2.24 -5.69
C ALA A 54 -2.54 -2.76 -4.29
N CYS A 55 -1.28 -2.61 -3.86
CA CYS A 55 -0.83 -3.02 -2.54
C CYS A 55 -0.54 -1.80 -1.67
N GLU A 56 -1.09 -1.76 -0.46
CA GLU A 56 -0.66 -0.80 0.56
C GLU A 56 0.77 -1.16 0.99
N ILE A 57 1.68 -0.19 0.88
CA ILE A 57 3.10 -0.33 1.24
C ILE A 57 3.50 0.60 2.40
N THR A 58 2.56 1.32 3.02
CA THR A 58 2.80 2.24 4.14
C THR A 58 3.67 1.64 5.25
N LYS A 59 3.46 0.37 5.58
CA LYS A 59 4.24 -0.34 6.62
C LYS A 59 5.71 -0.56 6.23
N PHE A 60 6.01 -0.53 4.94
CA PHE A 60 7.33 -0.79 4.37
C PHE A 60 8.05 0.48 3.90
N THR A 61 7.41 1.64 4.01
CA THR A 61 8.03 2.94 3.74
C THR A 61 8.63 3.50 5.02
N ASN A 62 9.81 4.07 4.91
CA ASN A 62 10.44 4.78 6.02
C ASN A 62 9.97 6.24 5.99
N ILE A 63 9.37 6.71 7.08
CA ILE A 63 8.87 8.07 7.19
C ILE A 63 9.72 8.80 8.22
N ASN A 64 10.42 9.85 7.81
CA ASN A 64 11.14 10.70 8.74
C ASN A 64 10.13 11.51 9.56
N THR A 65 10.02 11.21 10.86
CA THR A 65 9.03 11.86 11.73
C THR A 65 9.27 13.34 11.97
N ASN A 66 10.48 13.84 11.69
CA ASN A 66 10.84 15.24 11.86
C ASN A 66 10.60 16.07 10.59
N THR A 67 10.82 15.49 9.41
CA THR A 67 10.70 16.20 8.12
C THR A 67 9.45 15.84 7.33
N GLY A 68 8.82 14.70 7.63
CA GLY A 68 7.72 14.13 6.86
C GLY A 68 8.16 13.49 5.54
N GLU A 69 9.46 13.41 5.26
CA GLU A 69 9.97 12.79 4.04
C GLU A 69 9.73 11.27 4.04
N VAL A 70 9.29 10.77 2.89
CA VAL A 70 8.96 9.38 2.66
C VAL A 70 10.04 8.74 1.79
N GLU A 71 10.74 7.76 2.33
CA GLU A 71 11.69 6.94 1.60
C GLU A 71 11.04 5.59 1.27
N ILE A 72 10.94 5.30 -0.03
CA ILE A 72 10.35 4.07 -0.55
C ILE A 72 11.50 3.14 -0.99
N PRO A 73 11.76 2.03 -0.29
CA PRO A 73 12.83 1.12 -0.68
C PRO A 73 12.59 0.55 -2.08
N GLY A 74 13.62 0.65 -2.94
CA GLY A 74 13.61 0.14 -4.31
C GLY A 74 13.33 -1.36 -4.37
N GLU A 75 12.62 -1.80 -5.41
CA GLU A 75 12.23 -3.20 -5.67
C GLU A 75 11.87 -3.97 -4.38
N THR A 76 10.91 -3.45 -3.62
CA THR A 76 10.31 -4.11 -2.44
C THR A 76 9.76 -5.53 -2.71
N SER A 77 9.79 -6.00 -3.96
CA SER A 77 9.27 -7.30 -4.40
C SER A 77 9.98 -8.50 -3.74
N GLU A 78 11.22 -8.32 -3.27
CA GLU A 78 12.00 -9.39 -2.63
C GLU A 78 11.67 -9.57 -1.13
N LEU A 79 11.25 -8.50 -0.44
CA LEU A 79 10.93 -8.53 1.00
C LEU A 79 9.42 -8.58 1.29
N LEU A 80 8.59 -8.21 0.32
CA LEU A 80 7.15 -8.29 0.47
C LEU A 80 6.71 -9.75 0.44
N PRO A 81 5.89 -10.22 1.41
CA PRO A 81 5.28 -11.53 1.30
C PRO A 81 4.53 -11.59 -0.03
N LYS A 82 4.75 -12.68 -0.78
CA LYS A 82 4.00 -12.94 -2.01
C LYS A 82 2.52 -12.95 -1.63
N ALA A 83 1.82 -11.86 -1.95
CA ALA A 83 0.41 -11.75 -1.67
C ALA A 83 -0.29 -12.92 -2.35
N LYS A 84 -1.08 -13.66 -1.58
CA LYS A 84 -1.99 -14.68 -2.12
C LYS A 84 -3.37 -14.04 -2.28
N PRO A 85 -4.10 -14.36 -3.36
CA PRO A 85 -5.53 -14.07 -3.42
C PRO A 85 -6.22 -14.55 -2.14
N TRP A 86 -7.21 -13.80 -1.63
CA TRP A 86 -7.89 -14.17 -0.39
C TRP A 86 -8.44 -15.61 -0.42
N ARG A 87 -8.86 -16.07 -1.61
CA ARG A 87 -9.35 -17.44 -1.86
C ARG A 87 -8.31 -18.52 -1.63
N ASP A 88 -7.03 -18.16 -1.69
CA ASP A 88 -5.89 -19.06 -1.54
C ASP A 88 -5.26 -18.96 -0.15
N VAL A 89 -5.87 -18.20 0.77
CA VAL A 89 -5.46 -18.07 2.17
C VAL A 89 -6.14 -19.16 2.99
N TYR A 90 -5.37 -20.15 3.43
CA TYR A 90 -5.83 -21.19 4.34
C TYR A 90 -5.58 -20.74 5.79
N ARG A 91 -6.64 -20.65 6.60
CA ARG A 91 -6.52 -20.39 8.03
C ARG A 91 -6.38 -21.71 8.77
N TYR A 92 -5.22 -21.96 9.34
CA TYR A 92 -5.02 -23.09 10.24
C TYR A 92 -5.71 -22.79 11.59
N GLN A 93 -6.36 -23.78 12.19
CA GLN A 93 -6.85 -23.65 13.56
C GLN A 93 -5.65 -23.54 14.49
N ASP A 94 -5.58 -22.47 15.27
CA ASP A 94 -4.58 -22.33 16.31
C ASP A 94 -4.95 -23.31 17.45
N PRO A 95 -4.02 -24.12 17.97
CA PRO A 95 -4.26 -24.95 19.15
C PRO A 95 -4.79 -24.16 20.36
N LEU A 96 -4.54 -22.83 20.41
CA LEU A 96 -5.00 -21.94 21.48
C LEU A 96 -6.44 -21.45 21.32
N ASP A 97 -7.07 -21.61 20.16
CA ASP A 97 -8.49 -21.27 19.93
C ASP A 97 -9.45 -22.29 20.58
N LYS A 98 -8.94 -23.37 21.21
CA LYS A 98 -9.76 -24.42 21.84
C LYS A 98 -10.05 -24.22 23.33
N SER A 99 -9.68 -23.06 23.89
CA SER A 99 -9.92 -22.73 25.29
C SER A 99 -10.85 -21.53 25.44
N THR A 100 -12.11 -21.67 25.02
CA THR A 100 -13.28 -20.93 25.54
C THR A 100 -14.52 -21.78 25.33
#